data_AF-A0A969MZI1-F1
#
_entry.id   AF-A0A969MZI1-F1
#
_cell.length_a   1.000
_cell.length_b   1.000
_cell.length_c   1.000
_cell.angle_alpha   90.00
_cell.angle_beta   90.00
_cell.angle_gamma   90.00
#
_symmetry.space_group_name_H-M   'P 1'
#
loop_
_entity.id
_entity.type
_entity.pdbx_description
1 polymer ?
#
loop_
_entity_poly.entity_id
_entity_poly.type
_entity_poly.pdbx_seq_one_letter_code
_entity_poly.pdbx_strand_id
1 'polypeptide(L)'
;MAVQLKQFQLKSKFVDQAMTWLNWMAGTLIVGSFLLWTMPPIFLSYEVVSHRWIQGFCLGAAIFGSLIALGIGYKLRSLERVWPSELNSANLPTPQFAEFYPASQSPDSQVFWRRVMAAAIATVADQMPWTTPRTTEKSSEFAPTSYRPEPIRQAIQGLKYPQGIPSDPPPQARSSHPRSDANPSSPGNPTPLNWQSVPQAPLEFKIAPEIAPEITLDHPRYQLYEQLQTPHYRWLSQLILARPLLIWGDQCSGKTTFAAFVALLRLVLLGHSVSVSDPYAHQNTWPLIFAVSGAHYNYSEIDQSLAAYQQRVHFSTMAHTSIWDQVMQYPEFCNPRLVGQFFQGIEKDWRRSAEFPLLLTQAHRSEILGRDLSLRRHRFRQVIDIQLLSARDWLGNLRPSMSGIITGLQATALGEPIAQTIQLESWMQPEYLLTRFPELCQPQSPDLY
;
A
#
# COMPACT_ATOMS: atom_id res chain seq x y z
N MET A 1 1.52 27.07 -26.39
CA MET A 1 0.20 27.48 -26.92
C MET A 1 -0.10 26.93 -28.32
N ALA A 2 0.72 27.19 -29.35
CA ALA A 2 0.48 26.69 -30.72
C ALA A 2 0.42 25.14 -30.84
N VAL A 3 1.22 24.41 -30.04
CA VAL A 3 1.20 22.93 -29.99
C VAL A 3 -0.10 22.40 -29.36
N GLN A 4 -0.64 23.10 -28.36
CA GLN A 4 -1.91 22.73 -27.73
C GLN A 4 -3.12 23.04 -28.64
N LEU A 5 -3.05 24.13 -29.41
CA LEU A 5 -4.07 24.45 -30.43
C LEU A 5 -4.11 23.38 -31.55
N LYS A 6 -2.93 22.87 -31.95
CA LYS A 6 -2.81 21.81 -32.96
C LYS A 6 -3.31 20.46 -32.45
N GLN A 7 -3.03 20.12 -31.18
CA GLN A 7 -3.60 18.94 -30.52
C GLN A 7 -5.13 19.05 -30.33
N PHE A 8 -5.64 20.26 -30.11
CA PHE A 8 -7.07 20.53 -30.00
C PHE A 8 -7.79 20.39 -31.35
N GLN A 9 -7.22 20.94 -32.44
CA GLN A 9 -7.74 20.73 -33.80
C GLN A 9 -7.64 19.28 -34.28
N LEU A 10 -6.66 18.52 -33.80
CA LEU A 10 -6.56 17.08 -34.08
C LEU A 10 -7.64 16.28 -33.34
N LYS A 11 -8.01 16.69 -32.12
CA LYS A 11 -9.10 16.04 -31.36
C LYS A 11 -10.49 16.31 -31.94
N SER A 12 -10.77 17.51 -32.45
CA SER A 12 -12.06 17.77 -33.11
C SER A 12 -12.21 16.98 -34.41
N LYS A 13 -11.14 16.94 -35.23
CA LYS A 13 -11.12 16.10 -36.46
C LYS A 13 -11.26 14.61 -36.17
N PHE A 14 -10.75 14.13 -35.04
CA PHE A 14 -10.89 12.74 -34.64
C PHE A 14 -12.35 12.36 -34.33
N VAL A 15 -13.10 13.25 -33.66
CA VAL A 15 -14.53 13.01 -33.36
C VAL A 15 -15.35 12.98 -34.65
N ASP A 16 -15.10 13.90 -35.58
CA ASP A 16 -15.79 13.94 -36.88
C ASP A 16 -15.46 12.70 -37.73
N GLN A 17 -14.19 12.27 -37.75
CA GLN A 17 -13.77 11.05 -38.45
C GLN A 17 -14.36 9.80 -37.81
N ALA A 18 -14.38 9.70 -36.48
CA ALA A 18 -14.97 8.57 -35.77
C ALA A 18 -16.49 8.47 -36.01
N MET A 19 -17.21 9.60 -36.01
CA MET A 19 -18.64 9.63 -36.34
C MET A 19 -18.90 9.25 -37.81
N THR A 20 -18.04 9.69 -38.73
CA THR A 20 -18.14 9.34 -40.14
C THR A 20 -17.93 7.84 -40.36
N TRP A 21 -16.92 7.25 -39.69
CA TRP A 21 -16.67 5.81 -39.71
C TRP A 21 -17.82 5.00 -39.11
N LEU A 22 -18.37 5.45 -37.97
CA LEU A 22 -19.49 4.78 -37.32
C LEU A 22 -20.74 4.78 -38.22
N ASN A 23 -21.04 5.91 -38.86
CA ASN A 23 -22.16 6.05 -39.79
C ASN A 23 -21.95 5.19 -41.05
N TRP A 24 -20.72 5.11 -41.56
CA TRP A 24 -20.40 4.26 -42.71
C TRP A 24 -20.58 2.78 -42.36
N MET A 25 -20.04 2.31 -41.23
CA MET A 25 -20.22 0.94 -40.76
C MET A 25 -21.70 0.58 -40.53
N ALA A 26 -22.46 1.49 -39.93
CA ALA A 26 -23.90 1.31 -39.74
C ALA A 26 -24.63 1.21 -41.10
N GLY A 27 -24.31 2.09 -42.05
CA GLY A 27 -24.87 2.06 -43.40
C GLY A 27 -24.55 0.76 -44.15
N THR A 28 -23.30 0.28 -44.09
CA THR A 28 -22.89 -0.98 -44.72
C THR A 28 -23.59 -2.18 -44.11
N LEU A 29 -23.76 -2.21 -42.78
CA LEU A 29 -24.49 -3.29 -42.10
C LEU A 29 -25.98 -3.30 -42.48
N ILE A 30 -26.61 -2.14 -42.60
CA ILE A 30 -28.02 -2.03 -43.01
C ILE A 30 -28.19 -2.50 -44.46
N VAL A 31 -27.35 -2.01 -45.38
CA VAL A 31 -27.42 -2.40 -46.80
C VAL A 31 -27.09 -3.89 -46.98
N GLY A 32 -26.07 -4.40 -46.29
CA GLY A 32 -25.71 -5.82 -46.31
C GLY A 32 -26.84 -6.71 -45.79
N SER A 33 -27.49 -6.30 -44.69
CA SER A 33 -28.64 -7.02 -44.14
C SER A 33 -29.84 -7.01 -45.10
N PHE A 34 -30.10 -5.88 -45.78
CA PHE A 34 -31.17 -5.78 -46.76
C PHE A 34 -30.90 -6.65 -48.00
N LEU A 35 -29.68 -6.65 -48.52
CA LEU A 35 -29.29 -7.49 -49.66
C LEU A 35 -29.44 -8.98 -49.32
N LEU A 36 -28.97 -9.40 -48.14
CA LEU A 36 -29.17 -10.77 -47.61
C LEU A 36 -30.66 -11.12 -47.45
N TRP A 37 -31.49 -10.16 -47.06
CA TRP A 37 -32.93 -10.38 -46.92
C TRP A 37 -33.66 -10.53 -48.26
N THR A 38 -33.19 -9.84 -49.29
CA THR A 38 -33.76 -9.89 -50.65
C THR A 38 -33.22 -11.02 -51.53
N MET A 39 -32.19 -11.76 -51.09
CA MET A 39 -31.63 -12.85 -51.88
C MET A 39 -32.64 -14.00 -52.02
N PRO A 40 -32.92 -14.46 -53.25
CA PRO A 40 -33.85 -15.56 -53.46
C PRO A 40 -33.30 -16.86 -52.84
N PRO A 41 -34.16 -17.69 -52.23
CA PRO A 41 -33.76 -18.90 -51.50
C PRO A 41 -33.02 -19.96 -52.34
N ILE A 42 -32.96 -19.78 -53.67
CA ILE A 42 -32.25 -20.67 -54.60
C ILE A 42 -30.73 -20.64 -54.38
N PHE A 43 -30.18 -19.53 -53.84
CA PHE A 43 -28.73 -19.39 -53.62
C PHE A 43 -28.25 -19.91 -52.25
N LEU A 44 -29.16 -20.30 -51.37
CA LEU A 44 -28.85 -20.78 -50.02
C LEU A 44 -29.41 -22.19 -49.89
N SER A 45 -28.64 -23.17 -50.34
CA SER A 45 -28.97 -24.60 -50.28
C SER A 45 -28.90 -25.13 -48.84
N TYR A 46 -29.84 -24.75 -47.98
CA TYR A 46 -30.07 -25.41 -46.69
C TYR A 46 -31.49 -25.09 -46.20
N GLU A 47 -32.11 -26.05 -45.51
CA GLU A 47 -33.52 -26.11 -45.13
C GLU A 47 -34.17 -24.74 -44.86
N VAL A 48 -35.37 -24.52 -45.43
CA VAL A 48 -36.19 -23.29 -45.33
C VAL A 48 -36.32 -22.77 -43.89
N VAL A 49 -36.24 -23.67 -42.91
CA VAL A 49 -36.29 -23.34 -41.48
C VAL A 49 -35.03 -22.60 -41.02
N SER A 50 -33.84 -23.05 -41.42
CA SER A 50 -32.56 -22.41 -41.07
C SER A 50 -32.46 -20.99 -41.63
N HIS A 51 -33.01 -20.76 -42.82
CA HIS A 51 -33.02 -19.45 -43.46
C HIS A 51 -33.82 -18.42 -42.65
N ARG A 52 -35.00 -18.79 -42.13
CA ARG A 52 -35.82 -17.88 -41.31
C ARG A 52 -35.15 -17.53 -39.99
N TRP A 53 -34.43 -18.48 -39.38
CA TRP A 53 -33.66 -18.23 -38.16
C TRP A 53 -32.48 -17.29 -38.40
N ILE A 54 -31.74 -17.48 -39.50
CA ILE A 54 -30.64 -16.59 -39.87
C ILE A 54 -31.17 -15.18 -40.16
N GLN A 55 -32.29 -15.05 -40.89
CA GLN A 55 -32.92 -13.75 -41.12
C GLN A 55 -33.35 -13.07 -39.81
N GLY A 56 -33.96 -13.82 -38.88
CA GLY A 56 -34.33 -13.30 -37.57
C GLY A 56 -33.13 -12.85 -36.73
N PHE A 57 -32.04 -13.63 -36.75
CA PHE A 57 -30.81 -13.31 -36.04
C PHE A 57 -30.13 -12.06 -36.63
N CYS A 58 -30.03 -11.95 -37.96
CA CYS A 58 -29.47 -10.79 -38.63
C CYS A 58 -30.29 -9.52 -38.33
N LEU A 59 -31.62 -9.61 -38.35
CA LEU A 59 -32.49 -8.48 -37.99
C LEU A 59 -32.31 -8.07 -36.52
N GLY A 60 -32.25 -9.04 -35.60
CA GLY A 60 -32.00 -8.78 -34.19
C GLY A 60 -30.63 -8.11 -33.95
N ALA A 61 -29.59 -8.58 -34.61
CA ALA A 61 -28.25 -8.00 -34.54
C ALA A 61 -28.21 -6.56 -35.09
N ALA A 62 -28.91 -6.29 -36.21
CA ALA A 62 -28.99 -4.96 -36.79
C ALA A 62 -29.73 -3.95 -35.88
N ILE A 63 -30.84 -4.36 -35.27
CA ILE A 63 -31.58 -3.54 -34.30
C ILE A 63 -30.71 -3.26 -33.07
N PHE A 64 -30.08 -4.29 -32.51
CA PHE A 64 -29.23 -4.16 -31.33
C PHE A 64 -28.02 -3.25 -31.59
N GLY A 65 -27.34 -3.42 -32.72
CA GLY A 65 -26.22 -2.56 -33.14
C GLY A 65 -26.63 -1.10 -33.31
N SER A 66 -27.82 -0.86 -33.87
CA SER A 66 -28.37 0.50 -34.05
C SER A 66 -28.68 1.18 -32.72
N LEU A 67 -29.20 0.44 -31.73
CA LEU A 67 -29.47 0.96 -30.38
C LEU A 67 -28.17 1.32 -29.62
N ILE A 68 -27.12 0.50 -29.75
CA ILE A 68 -25.81 0.80 -29.17
C ILE A 68 -25.23 2.08 -29.79
N ALA A 69 -25.27 2.19 -31.12
CA ALA A 69 -24.78 3.37 -31.82
C ALA A 69 -25.52 4.65 -31.39
N LEU A 70 -26.86 4.59 -31.26
CA LEU A 70 -27.67 5.68 -30.71
C LEU A 70 -27.30 6.04 -29.27
N GLY A 71 -27.06 5.04 -28.40
CA GLY A 71 -26.64 5.27 -27.02
C GLY A 71 -25.29 5.95 -26.91
N ILE A 72 -24.33 5.54 -27.73
CA ILE A 72 -23.00 6.17 -27.82
C ILE A 72 -23.13 7.60 -28.34
N GLY A 73 -23.90 7.80 -29.42
CA GLY A 73 -24.13 9.13 -30.01
C GLY A 73 -24.82 10.10 -29.03
N TYR A 74 -25.83 9.62 -28.28
CA TYR A 74 -26.49 10.42 -27.25
C TYR A 74 -25.52 10.82 -26.12
N LYS A 75 -24.68 9.89 -25.65
CA LYS A 75 -23.70 10.16 -24.60
C LYS A 75 -22.65 11.17 -25.06
N LEU A 76 -22.13 11.03 -26.28
CA LEU A 76 -21.19 11.99 -26.88
C LEU A 76 -21.81 13.40 -27.01
N ARG A 77 -23.06 13.49 -27.49
CA ARG A 77 -23.77 14.77 -27.61
C ARG A 77 -24.13 15.40 -26.26
N SER A 78 -24.34 14.59 -25.22
CA SER A 78 -24.54 15.09 -23.86
C SER A 78 -23.27 15.72 -23.29
N LEU A 79 -22.10 15.14 -23.59
CA LEU A 79 -20.80 15.68 -23.19
C LEU A 79 -20.51 17.02 -23.88
N GLU A 80 -20.97 17.18 -25.13
CA GLU A 80 -20.85 18.43 -25.89
C GLU A 80 -21.70 19.57 -25.29
N ARG A 81 -22.88 19.26 -24.71
CA ARG A 81 -23.74 20.27 -24.03
C ARG A 81 -23.24 20.68 -22.66
N VAL A 82 -22.51 19.80 -21.96
CA VAL A 82 -21.96 20.07 -20.63
C VAL A 82 -20.63 20.84 -20.73
N TRP A 83 -20.06 20.97 -21.92
CA TRP A 83 -18.86 21.77 -22.14
C TRP A 83 -19.24 23.24 -22.34
N PRO A 84 -18.90 24.15 -21.41
CA PRO A 84 -19.31 25.54 -21.52
C PRO A 84 -18.57 26.22 -22.67
N SER A 85 -19.34 26.87 -23.56
CA SER A 85 -18.87 27.69 -24.68
C SER A 85 -18.24 29.03 -24.26
N GLU A 86 -17.90 29.21 -22.98
CA GLU A 86 -17.40 30.46 -22.40
C GLU A 86 -15.90 30.47 -22.07
N LEU A 87 -15.10 29.59 -22.67
CA LEU A 87 -13.64 29.76 -22.70
C LEU A 87 -13.22 30.59 -23.93
N ASN A 88 -13.81 31.79 -24.04
CA ASN A 88 -13.24 32.86 -24.85
C ASN A 88 -12.13 33.53 -24.03
N SER A 89 -10.94 33.54 -24.63
CA SER A 89 -9.64 33.83 -24.04
C SER A 89 -9.36 35.32 -23.78
N ALA A 90 -10.24 36.01 -23.07
CA ALA A 90 -9.95 37.37 -22.61
C ALA A 90 -10.69 37.65 -21.29
N ASN A 91 -9.90 37.82 -20.22
CA ASN A 91 -10.31 38.23 -18.86
C ASN A 91 -10.91 37.14 -17.96
N LEU A 92 -10.03 36.38 -17.30
CA LEU A 92 -10.36 35.77 -16.00
C LEU A 92 -9.49 36.43 -14.92
N PRO A 93 -10.10 36.94 -13.83
CA PRO A 93 -9.36 37.47 -12.69
C PRO A 93 -8.66 36.32 -11.95
N THR A 94 -7.45 36.61 -11.46
CA THR A 94 -6.64 35.73 -10.62
C THR A 94 -7.43 35.27 -9.39
N PRO A 95 -7.69 33.96 -9.20
CA PRO A 95 -8.33 33.50 -7.97
C PRO A 95 -7.29 33.41 -6.84
N GLN A 96 -7.48 34.21 -5.80
CA GLN A 96 -6.70 34.22 -4.54
C GLN A 96 -6.98 33.01 -3.63
N PHE A 97 -7.34 31.85 -4.16
CA PHE A 97 -7.64 30.64 -3.36
C PHE A 97 -6.79 29.45 -3.79
N ALA A 98 -5.47 29.61 -3.65
CA ALA A 98 -4.48 28.54 -3.81
C ALA A 98 -3.68 28.30 -2.52
N GLU A 99 -4.28 28.50 -1.35
CA GLU A 99 -3.74 28.04 -0.08
C GLU A 99 -4.44 26.74 0.34
N PHE A 100 -3.66 25.76 0.78
CA PHE A 100 -4.00 24.39 1.18
C PHE A 100 -3.97 23.29 0.10
N TYR A 101 -2.82 23.09 -0.56
CA TYR A 101 -2.21 21.76 -0.81
C TYR A 101 -0.70 21.95 -1.06
N PRO A 102 0.20 21.06 -0.58
CA PRO A 102 1.61 21.39 -0.51
C PRO A 102 2.28 21.30 -1.88
N ALA A 103 3.00 22.38 -2.20
CA ALA A 103 3.93 22.52 -3.30
C ALA A 103 5.03 21.44 -3.27
N SER A 104 4.80 20.28 -3.89
CA SER A 104 5.83 19.23 -4.02
C SER A 104 6.66 19.33 -5.31
N GLN A 105 6.54 20.45 -6.04
CA GLN A 105 7.21 20.62 -7.33
C GLN A 105 7.95 21.96 -7.52
N SER A 106 8.00 22.85 -6.52
CA SER A 106 8.87 24.03 -6.63
C SER A 106 10.33 23.64 -6.37
N PRO A 107 11.30 24.25 -7.06
CA PRO A 107 12.73 24.07 -6.75
C PRO A 107 13.03 24.32 -5.27
N ASP A 108 12.32 25.27 -4.65
CA ASP A 108 12.45 25.61 -3.24
C ASP A 108 11.97 24.49 -2.31
N SER A 109 10.95 23.72 -2.69
CA SER A 109 10.51 22.58 -1.87
C SER A 109 11.48 21.40 -1.97
N GLN A 110 12.21 21.25 -3.08
CA GLN A 110 13.29 20.25 -3.15
C GLN A 110 14.48 20.63 -2.26
N VAL A 111 14.85 21.92 -2.21
CA VAL A 111 15.91 22.41 -1.30
C VAL A 111 15.46 22.26 0.16
N PHE A 112 14.20 22.54 0.47
CA PHE A 112 13.63 22.33 1.80
C PHE A 112 13.69 20.86 2.21
N TRP A 113 13.21 19.93 1.37
CA TRP A 113 13.26 18.50 1.68
C TRP A 113 14.69 17.96 1.76
N ARG A 114 15.62 18.46 0.94
CA ARG A 114 17.05 18.15 1.08
C ARG A 114 17.59 18.61 2.44
N ARG A 115 17.21 19.79 2.93
CA ARG A 115 17.63 20.30 4.24
C ARG A 115 16.97 19.56 5.40
N VAL A 116 15.67 19.28 5.32
CA VAL A 116 14.94 18.50 6.33
C VAL A 116 15.50 17.08 6.43
N MET A 117 15.78 16.44 5.29
CA MET A 117 16.33 15.08 5.28
C MET A 117 17.81 15.06 5.65
N ALA A 118 18.62 16.03 5.24
CA ALA A 118 20.00 16.16 5.73
C ALA A 118 20.03 16.36 7.25
N ALA A 119 19.14 17.20 7.78
CA ALA A 119 18.97 17.38 9.22
C ALA A 119 18.50 16.07 9.89
N ALA A 120 17.49 15.39 9.34
CA ALA A 120 17.00 14.11 9.90
C ALA A 120 18.09 13.02 9.86
N ILE A 121 18.86 12.91 8.77
CA ILE A 121 19.98 11.98 8.64
C ILE A 121 21.08 12.31 9.65
N ALA A 122 21.41 13.60 9.84
CA ALA A 122 22.36 14.04 10.88
C ALA A 122 21.85 13.73 12.29
N THR A 123 20.56 13.98 12.57
CA THR A 123 19.96 13.70 13.89
C THR A 123 19.94 12.20 14.19
N VAL A 124 19.67 11.35 13.19
CA VAL A 124 19.72 9.89 13.33
C VAL A 124 21.16 9.39 13.48
N ALA A 125 22.14 10.03 12.84
CA ALA A 125 23.55 9.74 13.03
C ALA A 125 24.02 10.09 14.46
N ASP A 126 23.53 11.19 15.03
CA ASP A 126 23.89 11.65 16.38
C ASP A 126 23.15 10.90 17.50
N GLN A 127 21.93 10.41 17.25
CA GLN A 127 21.13 9.67 18.25
C GLN A 127 21.47 8.17 18.35
N MET A 128 22.37 7.65 17.50
CA MET A 128 22.85 6.26 17.60
C MET A 128 24.28 6.24 18.17
N PRO A 129 24.48 5.92 19.47
CA PRO A 129 25.79 5.93 20.09
C PRO A 129 26.59 4.68 19.69
N TRP A 130 27.18 4.70 18.50
CA TRP A 130 28.16 3.68 18.09
C TRP A 130 29.46 4.36 17.67
N THR A 131 30.04 5.15 18.58
CA THR A 131 31.46 5.49 18.46
C THR A 131 32.27 4.24 18.80
N THR A 132 33.06 3.81 17.83
CA THR A 132 34.02 2.72 17.93
C THR A 132 34.91 2.95 19.16
N PRO A 133 35.12 1.97 20.05
CA PRO A 133 36.12 2.12 21.10
C PRO A 133 37.49 2.26 20.44
N ARG A 134 38.14 3.42 20.63
CA ARG A 134 39.58 3.55 20.37
C ARG A 134 40.29 2.56 21.29
N THR A 135 40.73 1.44 20.73
CA THR A 135 41.68 0.52 21.36
C THR A 135 42.96 1.29 21.65
N THR A 136 43.16 1.64 22.92
CA THR A 136 44.47 2.00 23.43
C THR A 136 45.17 0.69 23.76
N GLU A 137 46.21 0.38 22.98
CA GLU A 137 47.17 -0.67 23.29
C GLU A 137 47.76 -0.44 24.69
N LYS A 138 47.50 -1.36 25.61
CA LYS A 138 48.44 -1.68 26.68
C LYS A 138 48.56 -3.18 26.82
N SER A 139 49.73 -3.66 26.46
CA SER A 139 50.30 -4.96 26.75
C SER A 139 50.40 -5.21 28.25
N SER A 140 49.95 -6.37 28.71
CA SER A 140 50.66 -7.13 29.75
C SER A 140 50.27 -8.61 29.70
N GLU A 141 51.30 -9.44 29.68
CA GLU A 141 51.32 -10.90 29.85
C GLU A 141 50.41 -11.40 30.99
N PHE A 142 49.72 -12.52 30.78
CA PHE A 142 49.80 -13.72 31.65
C PHE A 142 49.12 -14.92 30.96
N ALA A 143 49.72 -16.10 31.15
CA ALA A 143 49.50 -17.37 30.46
C ALA A 143 48.18 -18.10 30.83
N PRO A 144 47.81 -19.20 30.13
CA PRO A 144 46.43 -19.69 30.05
C PRO A 144 46.12 -20.81 31.05
N THR A 145 44.90 -20.83 31.57
CA THR A 145 44.28 -22.04 32.15
C THR A 145 43.09 -22.45 31.30
N SER A 146 43.20 -23.66 30.77
CA SER A 146 42.21 -24.41 30.02
C SER A 146 40.92 -24.65 30.82
N TYR A 147 39.76 -24.30 30.24
CA TYR A 147 38.50 -24.94 30.63
C TYR A 147 37.63 -25.16 29.40
N ARG A 148 37.21 -26.42 29.24
CA ARG A 148 36.42 -26.98 28.15
C ARG A 148 35.10 -27.45 28.76
N PRO A 149 33.93 -27.02 28.30
CA PRO A 149 32.69 -27.73 28.58
C PRO A 149 32.25 -28.54 27.37
N GLU A 150 32.06 -29.84 27.61
CA GLU A 150 31.35 -30.78 26.73
C GLU A 150 29.82 -30.55 26.75
N PRO A 151 29.10 -31.04 25.72
CA PRO A 151 27.68 -30.75 25.51
C PRO A 151 26.76 -31.72 26.26
N ILE A 152 25.77 -31.19 26.99
CA ILE A 152 24.69 -31.97 27.58
C ILE A 152 23.64 -32.25 26.50
N ARG A 153 23.67 -33.48 25.94
CA ARG A 153 22.52 -34.15 25.34
C ARG A 153 21.91 -35.10 26.37
N GLN A 154 20.59 -35.31 26.26
CA GLN A 154 19.73 -36.31 26.91
C GLN A 154 18.95 -35.85 28.16
N ALA A 155 17.73 -35.36 27.92
CA ALA A 155 16.54 -35.74 28.69
C ALA A 155 15.29 -35.37 27.87
N ILE A 156 14.20 -36.12 28.05
CA ILE A 156 12.91 -36.09 27.33
C ILE A 156 12.83 -37.06 26.14
N GLN A 157 12.96 -38.35 26.48
CA GLN A 157 12.16 -39.40 25.86
C GLN A 157 11.02 -39.72 26.84
N GLY A 158 9.76 -39.70 26.37
CA GLY A 158 8.67 -40.36 27.08
C GLY A 158 7.40 -39.54 27.28
N LEU A 159 6.66 -39.24 26.21
CA LEU A 159 5.21 -39.10 26.29
C LEU A 159 4.56 -39.84 25.12
N LYS A 160 3.99 -41.00 25.44
CA LYS A 160 3.09 -41.77 24.58
C LYS A 160 1.77 -41.02 24.46
N TYR A 161 1.32 -40.76 23.23
CA TYR A 161 -0.05 -40.33 22.94
C TYR A 161 -1.02 -41.51 23.12
N PRO A 162 -2.13 -41.39 23.87
CA PRO A 162 -3.24 -42.30 23.73
C PRO A 162 -4.08 -41.93 22.50
N GLN A 163 -4.35 -42.94 21.67
CA GLN A 163 -5.31 -42.89 20.59
C GLN A 163 -6.74 -42.78 21.11
N GLY A 164 -7.53 -41.95 20.43
CA GLY A 164 -8.93 -42.21 20.08
C GLY A 164 -9.98 -42.07 21.17
N ILE A 165 -10.76 -40.98 21.14
CA ILE A 165 -12.19 -40.95 21.55
C ILE A 165 -12.96 -40.03 20.57
N PRO A 166 -14.23 -40.36 20.23
CA PRO A 166 -14.95 -39.85 19.07
C PRO A 166 -15.53 -38.44 19.24
N SER A 167 -15.81 -37.84 18.08
CA SER A 167 -16.49 -36.58 17.86
C SER A 167 -17.99 -36.65 18.18
N ASP A 168 -18.44 -35.87 19.17
CA ASP A 168 -19.84 -35.45 19.33
C ASP A 168 -19.99 -33.96 18.99
N PRO A 169 -21.12 -33.55 18.38
CA PRO A 169 -21.34 -32.17 17.92
C PRO A 169 -21.66 -31.20 19.06
N PRO A 170 -21.36 -29.90 18.90
CA PRO A 170 -21.52 -28.92 19.96
C PRO A 170 -23.00 -28.60 20.28
N PRO A 171 -23.35 -28.37 21.56
CA PRO A 171 -24.71 -28.02 21.96
C PRO A 171 -25.08 -26.58 21.58
N GLN A 172 -26.30 -26.41 21.09
CA GLN A 172 -26.94 -25.13 20.85
C GLN A 172 -27.13 -24.36 22.17
N ALA A 173 -26.48 -23.19 22.29
CA ALA A 173 -26.70 -22.28 23.40
C ALA A 173 -28.00 -21.49 23.21
N ARG A 174 -29.02 -21.79 24.01
CA ARG A 174 -30.19 -20.94 24.25
C ARG A 174 -29.77 -19.74 25.10
N SER A 175 -29.99 -18.52 24.61
CA SER A 175 -29.89 -17.30 25.40
C SER A 175 -31.27 -16.94 25.96
N SER A 176 -31.41 -16.95 27.28
CA SER A 176 -32.52 -16.32 27.99
C SER A 176 -32.06 -15.89 29.37
N HIS A 177 -31.68 -14.62 29.51
CA HIS A 177 -31.59 -13.97 30.81
C HIS A 177 -32.30 -12.63 30.83
N PRO A 178 -32.89 -12.27 31.99
CA PRO A 178 -33.87 -11.21 32.12
C PRO A 178 -33.20 -9.86 32.35
N ARG A 179 -33.87 -8.80 31.87
CA ARG A 179 -33.60 -7.40 32.24
C ARG A 179 -33.73 -7.22 33.75
N SER A 180 -32.68 -6.68 34.36
CA SER A 180 -32.69 -6.14 35.72
C SER A 180 -32.41 -4.64 35.62
N ASP A 181 -33.47 -3.86 35.80
CA ASP A 181 -33.41 -2.42 35.97
C ASP A 181 -32.89 -2.12 37.40
N ALA A 182 -31.74 -1.46 37.50
CA ALA A 182 -31.30 -0.84 38.75
C ALA A 182 -30.47 0.42 38.43
N ASN A 183 -31.10 1.56 38.67
CA ASN A 183 -30.51 2.89 38.72
C ASN A 183 -29.71 3.04 40.03
N PRO A 184 -28.48 3.61 39.99
CA PRO A 184 -28.09 4.48 41.08
C PRO A 184 -27.50 5.82 40.59
N SER A 185 -28.17 6.88 41.03
CA SER A 185 -27.62 8.10 41.64
C SER A 185 -26.26 8.63 41.15
N SER A 186 -26.31 9.79 40.49
CA SER A 186 -25.20 10.72 40.28
C SER A 186 -24.47 11.11 41.58
N PRO A 187 -23.16 11.38 41.49
CA PRO A 187 -22.58 12.47 42.25
C PRO A 187 -21.67 13.40 41.41
N GLY A 188 -21.86 14.70 41.64
CA GLY A 188 -20.77 15.69 41.71
C GLY A 188 -20.20 16.25 40.41
N ASN A 189 -20.65 17.45 40.04
CA ASN A 189 -19.91 18.35 39.13
C ASN A 189 -18.59 18.79 39.78
N PRO A 190 -17.41 18.55 39.16
CA PRO A 190 -16.18 19.17 39.59
C PRO A 190 -16.12 20.64 39.13
N THR A 191 -15.71 21.49 40.07
CA THR A 191 -15.48 22.93 39.92
C THR A 191 -14.43 23.21 38.82
N PRO A 192 -14.61 24.23 37.96
CA PRO A 192 -13.62 24.56 36.95
C PRO A 192 -12.34 25.14 37.59
N LEU A 193 -11.20 24.51 37.29
CA LEU A 193 -9.87 24.98 37.65
C LEU A 193 -9.56 26.31 36.94
N ASN A 194 -9.40 27.36 37.74
CA ASN A 194 -9.01 28.70 37.32
C ASN A 194 -7.50 28.74 37.04
N TRP A 195 -7.13 28.69 35.76
CA TRP A 195 -5.74 28.86 35.30
C TRP A 195 -5.39 30.35 35.24
N GLN A 196 -5.02 30.92 36.39
CA GLN A 196 -4.40 32.23 36.41
C GLN A 196 -2.97 32.14 35.87
N SER A 197 -2.72 33.03 34.91
CA SER A 197 -1.52 33.25 34.12
C SER A 197 -0.23 33.36 34.95
N VAL A 198 0.71 32.44 34.69
CA VAL A 198 2.11 32.56 35.10
C VAL A 198 2.83 33.52 34.14
N PRO A 199 3.54 34.54 34.60
CA PRO A 199 4.33 35.40 33.73
C PRO A 199 5.53 34.60 33.18
N GLN A 200 5.57 34.36 31.87
CA GLN A 200 6.75 33.84 31.20
C GLN A 200 7.73 35.00 30.96
N ALA A 201 8.84 35.01 31.69
CA ALA A 201 9.99 35.81 31.32
C ALA A 201 10.61 35.23 30.03
N PRO A 202 11.07 36.07 29.07
CA PRO A 202 11.71 35.58 27.86
C PRO A 202 13.04 34.91 28.21
N LEU A 203 13.12 33.59 28.03
CA LEU A 203 14.39 32.87 28.05
C LEU A 203 15.14 33.16 26.75
N GLU A 204 16.10 34.07 26.80
CA GLU A 204 17.09 34.23 25.73
C GLU A 204 17.98 32.99 25.68
N PHE A 205 17.65 32.06 24.79
CA PHE A 205 18.53 30.97 24.42
C PHE A 205 19.64 31.49 23.50
N LYS A 206 20.85 31.64 24.06
CA LYS A 206 22.08 31.73 23.26
C LYS A 206 22.34 30.37 22.62
N ILE A 207 21.93 30.21 21.36
CA ILE A 207 22.30 29.08 20.52
C ILE A 207 23.79 29.25 20.18
N ALA A 208 24.64 28.43 20.81
CA ALA A 208 26.01 28.29 20.36
C ALA A 208 25.99 27.74 18.91
N PRO A 209 26.86 28.22 18.00
CA PRO A 209 26.94 27.68 16.65
C PRO A 209 27.43 26.23 16.75
N GLU A 210 26.48 25.30 16.76
CA GLU A 210 26.72 23.88 16.64
C GLU A 210 27.36 23.64 15.28
N ILE A 211 28.61 23.17 15.31
CA ILE A 211 29.38 22.82 14.13
C ILE A 211 28.65 21.65 13.49
N ALA A 212 27.77 21.94 12.53
CA ALA A 212 27.08 20.91 11.78
C ALA A 212 28.14 19.98 11.18
N PRO A 213 28.13 18.67 11.50
CA PRO A 213 29.11 17.75 10.97
C PRO A 213 29.07 17.85 9.44
N GLU A 214 30.25 18.03 8.84
CA GLU A 214 30.41 18.05 7.40
C GLU A 214 29.95 16.68 6.88
N ILE A 215 28.69 16.61 6.42
CA ILE A 215 28.10 15.38 5.89
C ILE A 215 28.94 15.02 4.68
N THR A 216 29.83 14.04 4.85
CA THR A 216 30.65 13.53 3.76
C THR A 216 29.70 12.94 2.72
N LEU A 217 29.76 13.51 1.51
CA LEU A 217 28.96 13.10 0.34
C LEU A 217 29.07 11.59 0.03
N ASP A 218 30.08 10.92 0.59
CA ASP A 218 30.35 9.49 0.42
C ASP A 218 29.57 8.57 1.39
N HIS A 219 28.74 9.11 2.28
CA HIS A 219 27.99 8.26 3.22
C HIS A 219 26.99 7.35 2.45
N PRO A 220 26.99 6.01 2.67
CA PRO A 220 26.14 5.07 1.92
C PRO A 220 24.64 5.41 1.92
N ARG A 221 24.15 5.98 3.03
CA ARG A 221 22.75 6.47 3.15
C ARG A 221 22.47 7.64 2.20
N TYR A 222 23.41 8.57 2.04
CA TYR A 222 23.25 9.71 1.14
C TYR A 222 23.20 9.25 -0.32
N GLN A 223 24.09 8.34 -0.72
CA GLN A 223 24.07 7.76 -2.06
C GLN A 223 22.77 6.99 -2.37
N LEU A 224 22.25 6.23 -1.40
CA LEU A 224 20.94 5.56 -1.53
C LEU A 224 19.82 6.58 -1.68
N TYR A 225 19.85 7.66 -0.90
CA TYR A 225 18.90 8.75 -1.03
C TYR A 225 18.96 9.41 -2.41
N GLU A 226 20.15 9.75 -2.92
CA GLU A 226 20.31 10.32 -4.27
C GLU A 226 19.80 9.38 -5.35
N GLN A 227 20.07 8.08 -5.23
CA GLN A 227 19.52 7.06 -6.12
C GLN A 227 17.98 7.15 -6.13
N LEU A 228 17.34 7.22 -4.97
CA LEU A 228 15.87 7.37 -4.85
C LEU A 228 15.31 8.70 -5.38
N GLN A 229 16.13 9.76 -5.48
CA GLN A 229 15.73 11.03 -6.09
C GLN A 229 15.75 11.01 -7.62
N THR A 230 16.32 9.97 -8.23
CA THR A 230 16.28 9.80 -9.69
C THR A 230 14.82 9.77 -10.18
N PRO A 231 14.45 10.48 -11.26
CA PRO A 231 13.06 10.54 -11.74
C PRO A 231 12.40 9.16 -11.91
N HIS A 232 13.19 8.17 -12.32
CA HIS A 232 12.76 6.79 -12.50
C HIS A 232 12.30 6.09 -11.20
N TYR A 233 12.88 6.45 -10.05
CA TYR A 233 12.59 5.84 -8.74
C TYR A 233 11.78 6.75 -7.81
N ARG A 234 11.30 7.89 -8.30
CA ARG A 234 10.55 8.85 -7.48
C ARG A 234 9.26 8.26 -6.90
N TRP A 235 8.68 7.25 -7.54
CA TRP A 235 7.53 6.52 -6.99
C TRP A 235 7.90 5.79 -5.68
N LEU A 236 9.12 5.24 -5.61
CA LEU A 236 9.58 4.48 -4.44
C LEU A 236 9.81 5.41 -3.24
N SER A 237 10.36 6.61 -3.46
CA SER A 237 10.50 7.60 -2.39
C SER A 237 9.15 8.05 -1.83
N GLN A 238 8.12 8.14 -2.67
CA GLN A 238 6.75 8.39 -2.21
C GLN A 238 6.18 7.21 -1.40
N LEU A 239 6.43 5.96 -1.82
CA LEU A 239 5.98 4.78 -1.08
C LEU A 239 6.60 4.67 0.32
N ILE A 240 7.90 4.98 0.45
CA ILE A 240 8.60 4.94 1.75
C ILE A 240 7.89 5.84 2.78
N LEU A 241 7.37 6.99 2.34
CA LEU A 241 6.65 7.96 3.19
C LEU A 241 5.14 7.68 3.33
N ALA A 242 4.57 6.86 2.44
CA ALA A 242 3.15 6.61 2.39
C ALA A 242 2.69 5.58 3.43
N ARG A 243 1.46 5.77 3.93
CA ARG A 243 0.83 4.87 4.90
C ARG A 243 -0.69 5.02 4.80
N PRO A 244 -1.47 3.94 4.98
CA PRO A 244 -1.06 2.53 4.88
C PRO A 244 -0.68 2.14 3.43
N LEU A 245 0.10 1.07 3.27
CA LEU A 245 0.33 0.43 1.96
C LEU A 245 -0.34 -0.94 1.90
N LEU A 246 -1.03 -1.25 0.80
CA LEU A 246 -1.55 -2.57 0.49
C LEU A 246 -0.76 -3.19 -0.66
N ILE A 247 0.00 -4.24 -0.37
CA ILE A 247 0.78 -4.99 -1.35
C ILE A 247 0.05 -6.29 -1.66
N TRP A 248 -0.32 -6.50 -2.92
CA TRP A 248 -1.11 -7.66 -3.32
C TRP A 248 -0.67 -8.24 -4.66
N GLY A 249 -1.14 -9.43 -4.97
CA GLY A 249 -0.80 -10.16 -6.20
C GLY A 249 -0.75 -11.66 -5.97
N ASP A 250 -0.59 -12.39 -7.06
CA ASP A 250 -0.62 -13.85 -7.08
C ASP A 250 0.52 -14.49 -6.27
N GLN A 251 0.48 -15.81 -6.11
CA GLN A 251 1.58 -16.56 -5.51
C GLN A 251 2.89 -16.32 -6.28
N CYS A 252 4.01 -16.26 -5.57
CA CYS A 252 5.34 -16.00 -6.13
C CYS A 252 5.50 -14.63 -6.84
N SER A 253 4.62 -13.65 -6.62
CA SER A 253 4.80 -12.30 -7.17
C SER A 253 5.85 -11.43 -6.45
N GLY A 254 6.48 -11.95 -5.38
CA GLY A 254 7.53 -11.23 -4.64
C GLY A 254 7.03 -10.26 -3.57
N LYS A 255 5.77 -10.36 -3.12
CA LYS A 255 5.18 -9.47 -2.09
C LYS A 255 6.00 -9.38 -0.81
N THR A 256 6.33 -10.53 -0.24
CA THR A 256 7.11 -10.66 1.01
C THR A 256 8.47 -9.99 0.86
N THR A 257 9.19 -10.30 -0.21
CA THR A 257 10.49 -9.73 -0.53
C THR A 257 10.45 -8.21 -0.73
N PHE A 258 9.46 -7.72 -1.48
CA PHE A 258 9.29 -6.30 -1.72
C PHE A 258 8.88 -5.53 -0.45
N ALA A 259 8.02 -6.10 0.39
CA ALA A 259 7.64 -5.52 1.68
C ALA A 259 8.84 -5.41 2.62
N ALA A 260 9.68 -6.45 2.70
CA ALA A 260 10.90 -6.43 3.47
C ALA A 260 11.88 -5.35 2.96
N PHE A 261 12.01 -5.20 1.65
CA PHE A 261 12.83 -4.15 1.04
C PHE A 261 12.34 -2.75 1.40
N VAL A 262 11.03 -2.47 1.28
CA VAL A 262 10.45 -1.17 1.67
C VAL A 262 10.63 -0.89 3.17
N ALA A 263 10.47 -1.91 4.02
CA ALA A 263 10.67 -1.77 5.45
C ALA A 263 12.13 -1.48 5.82
N LEU A 264 13.09 -2.12 5.15
CA LEU A 264 14.52 -1.81 5.32
C LEU A 264 14.86 -0.38 4.85
N LEU A 265 14.25 0.10 3.76
CA LEU A 265 14.42 1.51 3.36
C LEU A 265 13.93 2.47 4.43
N ARG A 266 12.77 2.18 5.06
CA ARG A 266 12.25 2.99 6.18
C ARG A 266 13.16 2.93 7.40
N LEU A 267 13.70 1.75 7.72
CA LEU A 267 14.65 1.60 8.81
C LEU A 267 15.91 2.44 8.55
N VAL A 268 16.53 2.29 7.38
CA VAL A 268 17.80 2.95 7.04
C VAL A 268 17.68 4.46 6.87
N LEU A 269 16.61 4.92 6.20
CA LEU A 269 16.46 6.32 5.82
C LEU A 269 15.63 7.14 6.81
N LEU A 270 14.72 6.50 7.55
CA LEU A 270 13.78 7.17 8.46
C LEU A 270 13.93 6.71 9.92
N GLY A 271 14.80 5.75 10.22
CA GLY A 271 15.01 5.26 11.59
C GLY A 271 13.82 4.49 12.16
N HIS A 272 12.98 3.88 11.33
CA HIS A 272 11.82 3.12 11.82
C HIS A 272 12.25 1.84 12.53
N SER A 273 11.54 1.49 13.60
CA SER A 273 11.51 0.11 14.09
C SER A 273 10.59 -0.74 13.20
N VAL A 274 10.84 -2.05 13.12
CA VAL A 274 10.09 -2.95 12.21
C VAL A 274 9.62 -4.19 12.95
N SER A 275 8.34 -4.51 12.78
CA SER A 275 7.75 -5.78 13.25
C SER A 275 7.01 -6.48 12.11
N VAL A 276 6.94 -7.81 12.18
CA VAL A 276 6.26 -8.65 11.21
C VAL A 276 5.31 -9.59 11.94
N SER A 277 4.08 -9.65 11.46
CA SER A 277 3.09 -10.67 11.82
C SER A 277 2.85 -11.53 10.59
N ASP A 278 3.35 -12.77 10.62
CA ASP A 278 3.32 -13.66 9.47
C ASP A 278 3.07 -15.13 9.92
N PRO A 279 1.88 -15.68 9.64
CA PRO A 279 1.58 -17.08 9.98
C PRO A 279 2.51 -18.09 9.29
N TYR A 280 3.15 -17.69 8.19
CA TYR A 280 4.04 -18.48 7.35
C TYR A 280 5.52 -18.08 7.49
N ALA A 281 5.89 -17.40 8.58
CA ALA A 281 7.28 -16.97 8.82
C ALA A 281 8.32 -18.11 8.83
N HIS A 282 7.89 -19.35 8.97
CA HIS A 282 8.74 -20.54 8.88
C HIS A 282 9.11 -20.93 7.43
N GLN A 283 8.39 -20.38 6.44
CA GLN A 283 8.61 -20.58 5.00
C GLN A 283 9.18 -19.32 4.34
N ASN A 284 8.88 -18.16 4.91
CA ASN A 284 9.38 -16.86 4.47
C ASN A 284 10.71 -16.52 5.14
N THR A 285 11.60 -15.85 4.40
CA THR A 285 12.86 -15.35 4.95
C THR A 285 12.73 -13.87 5.25
N TRP A 286 12.72 -13.51 6.53
CA TRP A 286 12.72 -12.12 6.99
C TRP A 286 14.12 -11.70 7.47
N PRO A 287 14.53 -10.44 7.27
CA PRO A 287 15.75 -9.90 7.87
C PRO A 287 15.79 -10.12 9.39
N LEU A 288 16.94 -10.55 9.93
CA LEU A 288 17.09 -10.87 11.36
C LEU A 288 16.82 -9.69 12.30
N ILE A 289 16.97 -8.45 11.79
CA ILE A 289 16.66 -7.23 12.53
C ILE A 289 15.16 -6.98 12.72
N PHE A 290 14.29 -7.72 12.03
CA PHE A 290 12.85 -7.59 12.19
C PHE A 290 12.34 -8.43 13.36
N ALA A 291 11.45 -7.86 14.18
CA ALA A 291 10.73 -8.61 15.20
C ALA A 291 9.59 -9.41 14.55
N VAL A 292 9.79 -10.71 14.34
CA VAL A 292 8.83 -11.58 13.66
C VAL A 292 7.97 -12.36 14.66
N SER A 293 6.66 -12.41 14.42
CA SER A 293 5.65 -13.08 15.23
C SER A 293 4.71 -13.92 14.36
N GLY A 294 4.15 -14.99 14.94
CA GLY A 294 3.12 -15.80 14.28
C GLY A 294 3.61 -17.03 13.52
N ALA A 295 4.91 -17.35 13.58
CA ALA A 295 5.47 -18.51 12.90
C ALA A 295 4.69 -19.80 13.22
N HIS A 296 4.61 -20.71 12.25
CA HIS A 296 3.84 -21.96 12.36
C HIS A 296 2.35 -21.75 12.72
N TYR A 297 1.70 -20.75 12.11
CA TYR A 297 0.29 -20.42 12.35
C TYR A 297 -0.02 -20.04 13.81
N ASN A 298 0.95 -19.46 14.52
CA ASN A 298 0.72 -19.02 15.90
C ASN A 298 -0.09 -17.71 15.96
N TYR A 299 -1.38 -17.80 15.68
CA TYR A 299 -2.29 -16.65 15.69
C TYR A 299 -2.42 -15.97 17.06
N SER A 300 -2.05 -16.66 18.15
CA SER A 300 -2.02 -16.04 19.48
C SER A 300 -0.92 -14.99 19.63
N GLU A 301 0.24 -15.17 18.97
CA GLU A 301 1.28 -14.14 18.88
C GLU A 301 0.84 -12.99 17.98
N ILE A 302 0.11 -13.29 16.89
CA ILE A 302 -0.45 -12.26 16.01
C ILE A 302 -1.49 -11.41 16.78
N ASP A 303 -2.31 -12.00 17.65
CA ASP A 303 -3.21 -11.26 18.54
C ASP A 303 -2.45 -10.30 19.48
N GLN A 304 -1.31 -10.73 20.03
CA GLN A 304 -0.45 -9.86 20.83
C GLN A 304 0.11 -8.70 19.99
N SER A 305 0.55 -8.98 18.76
CA SER A 305 1.00 -7.95 17.82
C SER A 305 -0.13 -6.97 17.45
N LEU A 306 -1.37 -7.45 17.26
CA LEU A 306 -2.54 -6.60 17.01
C LEU A 306 -2.84 -5.69 18.21
N ALA A 307 -2.75 -6.20 19.44
CA ALA A 307 -2.91 -5.39 20.64
C ALA A 307 -1.80 -4.34 20.79
N ALA A 308 -0.54 -4.73 20.54
CA ALA A 308 0.60 -3.82 20.56
C ALA A 308 0.48 -2.71 19.50
N TYR A 309 -0.02 -3.04 18.31
CA TYR A 309 -0.33 -2.06 17.26
C TYR A 309 -1.35 -1.02 17.75
N GLN A 310 -2.44 -1.43 18.40
CA GLN A 310 -3.43 -0.47 18.95
C GLN A 310 -2.79 0.47 19.98
N GLN A 311 -1.93 -0.05 20.85
CA GLN A 311 -1.21 0.78 21.81
C GLN A 311 -0.32 1.80 21.10
N ARG A 312 0.42 1.39 20.06
CA ARG A 312 1.29 2.31 19.31
C ARG A 312 0.52 3.35 18.52
N VAL A 313 -0.63 3.01 17.94
CA VAL A 313 -1.51 3.98 17.26
C VAL A 313 -1.94 5.10 18.20
N HIS A 314 -2.19 4.80 19.47
CA HIS A 314 -2.67 5.78 20.45
C HIS A 314 -1.56 6.51 21.22
N PHE A 315 -0.44 5.85 21.51
CA PHE A 315 0.53 6.33 22.49
C PHE A 315 1.97 6.46 21.95
N SER A 316 2.32 5.86 20.81
CA SER A 316 3.70 5.91 20.32
C SER A 316 3.99 7.23 19.60
N THR A 317 5.12 7.84 19.95
CA THR A 317 5.74 8.93 19.18
C THR A 317 6.80 8.42 18.21
N MET A 318 7.30 7.19 18.40
CA MET A 318 8.34 6.60 17.56
C MET A 318 7.74 5.97 16.31
N ALA A 319 8.37 6.25 15.17
CA ALA A 319 7.95 5.71 13.88
C ALA A 319 8.17 4.20 13.82
N HIS A 320 7.12 3.48 13.43
CA HIS A 320 7.11 2.02 13.40
C HIS A 320 6.53 1.51 12.08
N THR A 321 7.19 0.51 11.48
CA THR A 321 6.71 -0.20 10.29
C THR A 321 6.20 -1.58 10.71
N SER A 322 4.88 -1.75 10.75
CA SER A 322 4.25 -3.05 10.99
C SER A 322 3.94 -3.75 9.68
N ILE A 323 4.46 -4.96 9.47
CA ILE A 323 4.16 -5.80 8.31
C ILE A 323 3.15 -6.87 8.71
N TRP A 324 2.06 -6.98 7.94
CA TRP A 324 0.97 -7.92 8.20
C TRP A 324 0.80 -8.86 7.01
N ASP A 325 1.42 -10.03 7.05
CA ASP A 325 1.33 -11.02 5.98
C ASP A 325 0.05 -11.85 6.09
N GLN A 326 -0.52 -12.18 4.92
CA GLN A 326 -1.76 -12.93 4.78
C GLN A 326 -2.91 -12.35 5.63
N VAL A 327 -3.04 -11.02 5.65
CA VAL A 327 -4.00 -10.28 6.51
C VAL A 327 -5.45 -10.74 6.33
N MET A 328 -5.75 -11.36 5.18
CA MET A 328 -7.03 -12.00 4.86
C MET A 328 -7.46 -13.11 5.80
N GLN A 329 -6.51 -13.80 6.42
CA GLN A 329 -6.77 -14.95 7.28
C GLN A 329 -7.15 -14.52 8.70
N TYR A 330 -6.79 -13.30 9.10
CA TYR A 330 -6.93 -12.87 10.49
C TYR A 330 -8.38 -12.85 11.01
N PRO A 331 -9.40 -12.43 10.23
CA PRO A 331 -10.78 -12.49 10.70
C PRO A 331 -11.27 -13.90 11.09
N GLU A 332 -10.64 -14.95 10.54
CA GLU A 332 -10.99 -16.35 10.81
C GLU A 332 -10.24 -16.92 12.01
N PHE A 333 -8.96 -16.56 12.19
CA PHE A 333 -8.07 -17.21 13.17
C PHE A 333 -7.65 -16.35 14.37
N CYS A 334 -7.80 -15.03 14.29
CA CYS A 334 -7.45 -14.10 15.36
C CYS A 334 -8.68 -13.64 16.15
N ASN A 335 -8.46 -12.95 17.26
CA ASN A 335 -9.55 -12.35 18.03
C ASN A 335 -10.32 -11.32 17.20
N PRO A 336 -11.63 -11.53 16.92
CA PRO A 336 -12.39 -10.68 16.01
C PRO A 336 -12.53 -9.23 16.50
N ARG A 337 -12.45 -8.99 17.82
CA ARG A 337 -12.44 -7.64 18.38
C ARG A 337 -11.16 -6.90 18.02
N LEU A 338 -9.99 -7.54 18.18
CA LEU A 338 -8.69 -6.95 17.86
C LEU A 338 -8.56 -6.71 16.35
N VAL A 339 -8.97 -7.67 15.53
CA VAL A 339 -8.99 -7.52 14.06
C VAL A 339 -9.91 -6.38 13.63
N GLY A 340 -11.10 -6.27 14.23
CA GLY A 340 -12.02 -5.16 13.97
C GLY A 340 -11.44 -3.80 14.33
N GLN A 341 -10.77 -3.69 15.48
CA GLN A 341 -10.06 -2.47 15.89
C GLN A 341 -8.88 -2.15 14.97
N PHE A 342 -8.14 -3.17 14.53
CA PHE A 342 -7.01 -3.03 13.60
C PHE A 342 -7.44 -2.40 12.27
N PHE A 343 -8.46 -2.96 11.61
CA PHE A 343 -8.95 -2.38 10.36
C PHE A 343 -9.58 -0.99 10.56
N GLN A 344 -10.26 -0.75 11.68
CA GLN A 344 -10.78 0.60 11.99
C GLN A 344 -9.65 1.62 12.19
N GLY A 345 -8.57 1.25 12.87
CA GLY A 345 -7.39 2.10 13.07
C GLY A 345 -6.70 2.45 11.74
N ILE A 346 -6.55 1.46 10.85
CA ILE A 346 -6.03 1.67 9.50
C ILE A 346 -6.90 2.64 8.71
N GLU A 347 -8.23 2.59 8.86
CA GLU A 347 -9.15 3.48 8.15
C GLU A 347 -9.14 4.91 8.70
N LYS A 348 -9.12 5.07 10.03
CA LYS A 348 -9.44 6.36 10.69
C LYS A 348 -8.21 7.10 11.22
N ASP A 349 -7.27 6.38 11.81
CA ASP A 349 -6.29 6.96 12.74
C ASP A 349 -4.86 6.98 12.19
N TRP A 350 -4.64 6.37 11.02
CA TRP A 350 -3.32 6.24 10.40
C TRP A 350 -2.57 7.57 10.20
N ARG A 351 -3.31 8.67 9.95
CA ARG A 351 -2.72 10.01 9.76
C ARG A 351 -2.11 10.59 11.04
N ARG A 352 -2.62 10.17 12.19
CA ARG A 352 -2.23 10.70 13.51
C ARG A 352 -1.18 9.82 14.18
N SER A 353 -1.21 8.52 13.91
CA SER A 353 -0.25 7.57 14.48
C SER A 353 1.14 7.71 13.88
N ALA A 354 2.17 7.30 14.61
CA ALA A 354 3.52 7.08 14.08
C ALA A 354 3.67 5.72 13.35
N GLU A 355 2.56 5.05 13.03
CA GLU A 355 2.54 3.73 12.37
C GLU A 355 2.56 3.83 10.84
N PHE A 356 3.26 2.89 10.22
CA PHE A 356 3.42 2.77 8.78
C PHE A 356 3.12 1.33 8.32
N PRO A 357 1.85 0.91 8.37
CA PRO A 357 1.49 -0.49 8.10
C PRO A 357 1.69 -0.87 6.63
N LEU A 358 2.27 -2.06 6.42
CA LEU A 358 2.35 -2.79 5.16
C LEU A 358 1.42 -4.00 5.24
N LEU A 359 0.36 -4.02 4.44
CA LEU A 359 -0.61 -5.11 4.41
C LEU A 359 -0.32 -6.00 3.21
N LEU A 360 -0.11 -7.30 3.42
CA LEU A 360 0.10 -8.25 2.32
C LEU A 360 -1.08 -9.20 2.18
N THR A 361 -1.50 -9.40 0.93
CA THR A 361 -2.64 -10.27 0.59
C THR A 361 -2.42 -10.91 -0.78
N GLN A 362 -3.07 -12.05 -1.03
CA GLN A 362 -3.14 -12.64 -2.37
C GLN A 362 -4.23 -11.97 -3.23
N ALA A 363 -5.33 -11.59 -2.58
CA ALA A 363 -6.52 -11.09 -3.25
C ALA A 363 -6.56 -9.56 -3.35
N HIS A 364 -7.20 -9.06 -4.40
CA HIS A 364 -7.47 -7.64 -4.52
C HIS A 364 -8.39 -7.14 -3.40
N ARG A 365 -8.27 -5.85 -3.08
CA ARG A 365 -8.94 -5.13 -1.99
C ARG A 365 -10.44 -5.39 -1.83
N SER A 366 -11.15 -5.73 -2.92
CA SER A 366 -12.57 -6.09 -2.88
C SER A 366 -12.86 -7.34 -2.04
N GLU A 367 -11.92 -8.27 -1.93
CA GLU A 367 -12.10 -9.51 -1.18
C GLU A 367 -11.79 -9.31 0.32
N ILE A 368 -10.84 -8.44 0.65
CA ILE A 368 -10.45 -8.06 2.03
C ILE A 368 -11.63 -7.53 2.85
N LEU A 369 -12.58 -6.88 2.19
CA LEU A 369 -13.62 -6.13 2.88
C LEU A 369 -14.92 -6.92 3.08
N GLY A 370 -15.01 -8.16 2.59
CA GLY A 370 -16.22 -8.97 2.63
C GLY A 370 -17.33 -8.47 1.70
N ARG A 371 -18.44 -9.23 1.61
CA ARG A 371 -19.53 -9.02 0.64
C ARG A 371 -20.36 -7.72 0.83
N ASP A 372 -20.21 -6.99 1.94
CA ASP A 372 -20.85 -5.68 2.16
C ASP A 372 -20.07 -4.53 1.50
N LEU A 373 -20.01 -4.59 0.18
CA LEU A 373 -19.05 -3.89 -0.68
C LEU A 373 -19.30 -2.38 -0.85
N SER A 374 -20.48 -1.85 -0.54
CA SER A 374 -20.81 -0.44 -0.83
C SER A 374 -20.20 0.53 0.19
N LEU A 375 -20.24 0.20 1.49
CA LEU A 375 -19.80 1.12 2.55
C LEU A 375 -18.29 1.04 2.85
N ARG A 376 -17.63 -0.08 2.56
CA ARG A 376 -16.18 -0.27 2.83
C ARG A 376 -15.27 0.13 1.66
N ARG A 377 -15.73 0.03 0.41
CA ARG A 377 -14.95 0.46 -0.79
C ARG A 377 -14.54 1.94 -0.72
N HIS A 378 -15.40 2.81 -0.20
CA HIS A 378 -15.12 4.24 -0.04
C HIS A 378 -14.08 4.56 1.05
N ARG A 379 -13.91 3.68 2.04
CA ARG A 379 -13.09 4.00 3.24
C ARG A 379 -11.60 3.82 3.03
N PHE A 380 -11.20 2.81 2.26
CA PHE A 380 -9.79 2.60 1.94
C PHE A 380 -9.27 3.51 0.80
N ARG A 381 -10.02 4.52 0.33
CA ARG A 381 -9.61 5.38 -0.82
C ARG A 381 -8.25 6.06 -0.64
N GLN A 382 -7.75 6.10 0.59
CA GLN A 382 -6.48 6.72 0.96
C GLN A 382 -5.33 5.72 1.08
N VAL A 383 -5.60 4.43 0.90
CA VAL A 383 -4.57 3.38 0.89
C VAL A 383 -3.96 3.32 -0.49
N ILE A 384 -2.63 3.28 -0.54
CA ILE A 384 -1.89 3.09 -1.78
C ILE A 384 -1.82 1.59 -2.05
N ASP A 385 -2.33 1.19 -3.21
CA ASP A 385 -2.43 -0.20 -3.62
C ASP A 385 -1.27 -0.52 -4.57
N ILE A 386 -0.51 -1.57 -4.27
CA ILE A 386 0.64 -2.03 -5.05
C ILE A 386 0.36 -3.46 -5.49
N GLN A 387 0.05 -3.65 -6.77
CA GLN A 387 -0.10 -4.95 -7.39
C GLN A 387 1.26 -5.42 -7.94
N LEU A 388 1.78 -6.52 -7.41
CA LEU A 388 2.95 -7.18 -7.98
C LEU A 388 2.52 -8.36 -8.85
N LEU A 389 3.16 -8.50 -10.00
CA LEU A 389 2.81 -9.53 -10.97
C LEU A 389 3.76 -10.74 -10.84
N SER A 390 3.23 -11.92 -11.13
CA SER A 390 4.02 -13.14 -11.32
C SER A 390 4.08 -13.48 -12.80
N ALA A 391 5.21 -14.03 -13.24
CA ALA A 391 5.39 -14.60 -14.56
C ALA A 391 5.73 -16.09 -14.44
N ARG A 392 5.46 -16.86 -15.50
CA ARG A 392 5.99 -18.22 -15.61
C ARG A 392 7.33 -18.18 -16.32
N ASP A 393 8.31 -18.90 -15.78
CA ASP A 393 9.56 -19.17 -16.51
C ASP A 393 9.32 -20.18 -17.65
N TRP A 394 10.36 -20.47 -18.42
CA TRP A 394 10.29 -21.41 -19.55
C TRP A 394 9.97 -22.85 -19.11
N LEU A 395 10.12 -23.19 -17.83
CA LEU A 395 9.72 -24.46 -17.23
C LEU A 395 8.28 -24.44 -16.69
N GLY A 396 7.60 -23.30 -16.78
CA GLY A 396 6.25 -23.12 -16.25
C GLY A 396 6.19 -22.81 -14.75
N ASN A 397 7.33 -22.66 -14.06
CA ASN A 397 7.35 -22.30 -12.64
C ASN A 397 7.00 -20.83 -12.45
N LEU A 398 6.20 -20.52 -11.43
CA LEU A 398 5.87 -19.14 -11.08
C LEU A 398 7.08 -18.44 -10.46
N ARG A 399 7.39 -17.24 -10.95
CA ARG A 399 8.43 -16.34 -10.43
C ARG A 399 7.93 -14.90 -10.40
N PRO A 400 8.56 -14.00 -9.64
CA PRO A 400 8.25 -12.57 -9.73
C PRO A 400 8.52 -12.06 -11.13
N SER A 401 7.59 -11.29 -11.72
CA SER A 401 7.80 -10.69 -13.05
C SER A 401 8.72 -9.47 -13.02
N MET A 402 9.11 -9.01 -11.82
CA MET A 402 9.78 -7.74 -11.59
C MET A 402 9.00 -6.52 -12.13
N SER A 403 7.68 -6.64 -12.24
CA SER A 403 6.80 -5.57 -12.69
C SER A 403 5.53 -5.51 -11.84
N GLY A 404 4.90 -4.34 -11.82
CA GLY A 404 3.71 -4.12 -11.01
C GLY A 404 2.93 -2.88 -11.40
N ILE A 405 1.88 -2.60 -10.64
CA ILE A 405 1.01 -1.45 -10.81
C ILE A 405 0.81 -0.80 -9.44
N ILE A 406 1.07 0.50 -9.34
CA ILE A 406 0.75 1.30 -8.15
C ILE A 406 -0.49 2.13 -8.44
N THR A 407 -1.44 2.14 -7.53
CA THR A 407 -2.64 2.97 -7.58
C THR A 407 -2.73 3.83 -6.32
N GLY A 408 -3.05 5.13 -6.48
CA GLY A 408 -3.28 6.04 -5.35
C GLY A 408 -2.11 6.97 -5.00
N LEU A 409 -0.96 6.87 -5.70
CA LEU A 409 0.12 7.86 -5.58
C LEU A 409 -0.24 9.21 -6.23
N GLN A 410 -0.99 9.14 -7.33
CA GLN A 410 -1.46 10.30 -8.07
C GLN A 410 -2.97 10.19 -8.24
N ALA A 411 -3.63 11.34 -8.34
CA ALA A 411 -5.04 11.43 -8.62
C ALA A 411 -5.28 12.31 -9.86
N THR A 412 -6.33 12.01 -10.61
CA THR A 412 -6.84 12.87 -11.67
C THR A 412 -7.36 14.18 -11.08
N ALA A 413 -7.68 15.15 -11.94
CA ALA A 413 -8.35 16.39 -11.51
C ALA A 413 -9.70 16.14 -10.81
N LEU A 414 -10.31 14.97 -11.02
CA LEU A 414 -11.56 14.53 -10.39
C LEU A 414 -11.32 13.79 -9.05
N GLY A 415 -10.07 13.66 -8.61
CA GLY A 415 -9.70 12.93 -7.40
C GLY A 415 -9.72 11.40 -7.55
N GLU A 416 -9.79 10.88 -8.78
CA GLU A 416 -9.73 9.44 -9.04
C GLU A 416 -8.28 8.96 -9.04
N PRO A 417 -7.95 7.84 -8.37
CA PRO A 417 -6.57 7.38 -8.31
C PRO A 417 -6.10 6.91 -9.69
N ILE A 418 -4.89 7.32 -10.07
CA ILE A 418 -4.24 6.93 -11.32
C ILE A 418 -3.42 5.66 -11.08
N ALA A 419 -3.60 4.66 -11.94
CA ALA A 419 -2.75 3.48 -11.98
C ALA A 419 -1.46 3.79 -12.75
N GLN A 420 -0.32 3.50 -12.15
CA GLN A 420 1.01 3.69 -12.73
C GLN A 420 1.73 2.34 -12.77
N THR A 421 2.14 1.90 -13.96
CA THR A 421 3.02 0.74 -14.09
C THR A 421 4.39 1.03 -13.52
N ILE A 422 4.93 0.07 -12.78
CA ILE A 422 6.29 0.11 -12.23
C ILE A 422 7.11 -1.08 -12.70
N GLN A 423 8.42 -0.86 -12.79
CA GLN A 423 9.42 -1.89 -12.97
C GLN A 423 10.26 -1.96 -11.70
N LEU A 424 10.41 -3.16 -11.15
CA LEU A 424 11.31 -3.44 -10.04
C LEU A 424 12.68 -3.75 -10.60
N GLU A 425 13.69 -3.11 -10.05
CA GLU A 425 15.08 -3.35 -10.42
C GLU A 425 15.68 -4.47 -9.56
N SER A 426 16.78 -5.06 -10.04
CA SER A 426 17.47 -6.14 -9.33
C SER A 426 18.00 -5.74 -7.95
N TRP A 427 18.28 -4.45 -7.73
CA TRP A 427 18.72 -3.92 -6.43
C TRP A 427 17.55 -3.72 -5.45
N MET A 428 16.30 -3.80 -5.90
CA MET A 428 15.11 -3.65 -5.05
C MET A 428 14.78 -4.93 -4.28
N GLN A 429 15.79 -5.48 -3.61
CA GLN A 429 15.75 -6.72 -2.85
C GLN A 429 16.32 -6.47 -1.45
N PRO A 430 15.82 -7.14 -0.39
CA PRO A 430 16.35 -6.99 0.96
C PRO A 430 17.86 -7.21 1.05
N GLU A 431 18.38 -8.20 0.32
CA GLU A 431 19.78 -8.62 0.32
C GLU A 431 20.71 -7.48 -0.13
N TYR A 432 20.26 -6.63 -1.06
CA TYR A 432 21.02 -5.47 -1.51
C TYR A 432 21.25 -4.47 -0.37
N LEU A 433 20.21 -4.17 0.41
CA LEU A 433 20.32 -3.26 1.54
C LEU A 433 21.11 -3.87 2.69
N LEU A 434 20.92 -5.16 2.99
CA LEU A 434 21.70 -5.86 4.01
C LEU A 434 23.20 -5.92 3.66
N THR A 435 23.53 -6.07 2.38
CA THR A 435 24.93 -6.02 1.91
C THR A 435 25.50 -4.60 2.01
N ARG A 436 24.70 -3.58 1.70
CA ARG A 436 25.12 -2.17 1.72
C ARG A 436 25.21 -1.58 3.13
N PHE A 437 24.45 -2.12 4.07
CA PHE A 437 24.38 -1.70 5.48
C PHE A 437 24.57 -2.92 6.39
N PRO A 438 25.82 -3.40 6.56
CA PRO A 438 26.12 -4.62 7.33
C PRO A 438 25.73 -4.52 8.80
N GLU A 439 25.60 -3.30 9.35
CA GLU A 439 25.11 -3.07 10.71
C GLU A 439 23.69 -3.62 10.94
N LEU A 440 22.90 -3.78 9.86
CA LEU A 440 21.54 -4.35 9.93
C LEU A 440 21.55 -5.87 10.09
N CYS A 441 22.68 -6.53 9.84
CA CYS A 441 22.81 -7.98 9.99
C CYS A 441 23.13 -8.40 11.43
N GLN A 442 23.51 -7.44 12.29
CA GLN A 442 23.82 -7.73 13.67
C GLN A 442 22.52 -7.81 14.48
N PRO A 443 22.31 -8.87 15.29
CA PRO A 443 21.17 -8.91 16.20
C PRO A 443 21.29 -7.71 17.14
N GLN A 444 20.25 -6.88 17.21
CA GLN A 444 20.23 -5.76 18.15
C GLN A 444 20.36 -6.34 19.56
N SER A 445 21.37 -5.89 20.32
CA SER A 445 21.46 -6.27 21.73
C SER A 445 20.17 -5.83 22.41
N PRO A 446 19.50 -6.70 23.19
CA PRO A 446 18.23 -6.37 23.84
C PRO A 446 18.32 -5.21 24.84
N ASP A 447 19.52 -4.73 25.16
CA ASP A 447 19.77 -3.72 26.20
C ASP A 447 19.53 -2.25 25.79
N LEU A 448 18.94 -1.98 24.62
CA LEU A 448 18.79 -0.61 24.07
C LEU A 448 17.36 -0.09 23.95
N TYR A 449 16.37 -0.74 24.56
CA TYR A 449 14.97 -0.29 24.54
C TYR A 449 14.41 0.02 25.93
#